data_AF-A0A8S3PQ67-F1
#
_entry.id   AF-A0A8S3PQ67-F1
#
_cell.length_a   1.000
_cell.length_b   1.000
_cell.length_c   1.000
_cell.angle_alpha   90.00
_cell.angle_beta   90.00
_cell.angle_gamma   90.00
#
_symmetry.space_group_name_H-M   'P 1'
#
loop_
_entity.id
_entity.type
_entity.pdbx_description
1 polymer ?
#
loop_
_entity_poly.entity_id
_entity_poly.type
_entity_poly.pdbx_seq_one_letter_code
_entity_poly.pdbx_strand_id
1 'polypeptide(L)'
;MVMCQYVTSWSCLSNESKKDFDDSRIALKDMETHLGNTVKKLENGFKKITASIQDQLGVVKNALSNVGGKVKKVDSDFQVLGKDFQKTKWHKYNGHCYYYSSDTKTWFNAERKCRDIGGYSIKLDDREEHEKIFASRPSSNMVYWIGLTDLNEGEFRWSFDQTKATFLPWARNYGKQGNGYDCVAYNNNKTAEWFDYICNTKYHYMRELFL
;
A
#
# COMPACT_ATOMS: atom_id res chain seq x y z
N MET A 1 77.98 54.03 -34.68
CA MET A 1 78.29 53.80 -33.26
C MET A 1 77.01 54.09 -32.48
N VAL A 2 76.24 53.07 -32.08
CA VAL A 2 74.98 53.29 -31.35
C VAL A 2 75.36 53.52 -29.89
N MET A 3 75.23 54.76 -29.40
CA MET A 3 75.42 55.06 -27.98
C MET A 3 74.22 54.53 -27.20
N CYS A 4 74.43 53.46 -26.43
CA CYS A 4 73.44 52.93 -25.51
C CYS A 4 73.33 53.83 -24.28
N GLN A 5 72.49 54.86 -24.35
CA GLN A 5 72.23 55.75 -23.21
C GLN A 5 71.29 55.12 -22.16
N TYR A 6 70.55 54.05 -22.49
CA TYR A 6 69.69 53.33 -21.55
C TYR A 6 69.62 51.83 -21.87
N VAL A 7 69.71 50.99 -20.83
CA VAL A 7 69.81 49.51 -20.91
C VAL A 7 68.50 48.84 -21.40
N THR A 8 67.44 49.62 -21.65
CA THR A 8 66.10 49.13 -22.01
C THR A 8 65.84 49.04 -23.52
N SER A 9 66.77 49.49 -24.37
CA SER A 9 66.65 49.39 -25.83
C SER A 9 67.01 47.98 -26.32
N TRP A 10 66.16 47.36 -27.14
CA TRP A 10 66.39 46.02 -27.70
C TRP A 10 67.73 45.89 -28.45
N SER A 11 68.15 46.95 -29.14
CA SER A 11 69.45 46.99 -29.83
C SER A 11 70.66 47.01 -28.88
N CYS A 12 70.44 47.29 -27.60
CA CYS A 12 71.45 47.39 -26.54
C CYS A 12 71.52 46.14 -25.63
N LEU A 13 70.61 45.17 -25.79
CA LEU A 13 70.64 43.92 -25.02
C LEU A 13 71.75 42.97 -25.49
N SER A 14 72.36 42.25 -24.54
CA SER A 14 73.26 41.14 -24.87
C SER A 14 72.51 40.05 -25.63
N ASN A 15 73.23 39.24 -26.41
CA ASN A 15 72.63 38.12 -27.16
C ASN A 15 71.93 37.12 -26.23
N GLU A 16 72.46 36.93 -25.02
CA GLU A 16 71.87 36.09 -23.98
C GLU A 16 70.53 36.65 -23.49
N SER A 17 70.47 37.97 -23.20
CA SER A 17 69.23 38.63 -22.76
C SER A 17 68.13 38.59 -23.84
N LYS A 18 68.49 38.69 -25.13
CA LYS A 18 67.53 38.57 -26.24
C LYS A 18 66.96 37.16 -26.33
N LYS A 19 67.81 36.15 -26.17
CA LYS A 19 67.40 34.74 -26.15
C LYS A 19 66.43 34.46 -25.01
N ASP A 20 66.73 34.94 -23.80
CA ASP A 20 65.86 34.75 -22.63
C ASP A 20 64.46 35.35 -22.82
N PHE A 21 64.37 36.52 -23.46
CA PHE A 21 63.08 37.13 -23.77
C PHE A 21 62.31 36.33 -24.83
N ASP A 22 62.97 35.86 -25.88
CA ASP A 22 62.34 35.02 -26.90
C ASP A 22 61.87 33.67 -26.32
N ASP A 23 62.67 33.03 -25.48
CA ASP A 23 62.32 31.79 -24.76
C ASP A 23 61.10 32.03 -23.83
N SER A 24 61.08 33.17 -23.11
CA SER A 24 59.93 33.57 -22.28
C SER A 24 58.66 33.80 -23.11
N ARG A 25 58.78 34.42 -24.29
CA ARG A 25 57.65 34.64 -25.19
C ARG A 25 57.10 33.33 -25.76
N ILE A 26 57.97 32.36 -26.06
CA ILE A 26 57.55 31.02 -26.49
C ILE A 26 56.81 30.31 -25.35
N ALA A 27 57.38 30.31 -24.14
CA ALA A 27 56.75 29.70 -22.97
C ALA A 27 55.36 30.31 -22.66
N LEU A 28 55.19 31.63 -22.82
CA LEU A 28 53.90 32.29 -22.67
C LEU A 28 52.86 31.81 -23.69
N LYS A 29 53.25 31.62 -24.96
CA LYS A 29 52.35 31.09 -26.00
C LYS A 29 51.95 29.64 -25.74
N ASP A 30 52.87 28.84 -25.23
CA ASP A 30 52.59 27.45 -24.86
C ASP A 30 51.62 27.38 -23.68
N MET A 31 51.79 28.25 -22.68
CA MET A 31 50.84 28.40 -21.57
C MET A 31 49.46 28.85 -22.04
N GLU A 32 49.37 29.84 -22.93
CA GLU A 32 48.09 30.30 -23.51
C GLU A 32 47.38 29.16 -24.24
N THR A 33 48.12 28.38 -25.04
CA THR A 33 47.61 27.21 -25.74
C THR A 33 47.12 26.14 -24.77
N HIS A 34 47.89 25.86 -23.72
CA HIS A 34 47.52 24.90 -22.68
C HIS A 34 46.25 25.32 -21.93
N LEU A 35 46.14 26.61 -21.60
CA LEU A 35 44.97 27.17 -20.94
C LEU A 35 43.73 27.06 -21.83
N GLY A 36 43.84 27.43 -23.12
CA GLY A 36 42.75 27.30 -24.08
C GLY A 36 42.26 25.85 -24.24
N ASN A 37 43.18 24.89 -24.26
CA ASN A 37 42.82 23.46 -24.31
C ASN A 37 42.12 22.98 -23.03
N THR A 38 42.55 23.49 -21.87
CA THR A 38 41.94 23.17 -20.57
C THR A 38 40.53 23.74 -20.46
N VAL A 39 40.32 25.00 -20.88
CA VAL A 39 39.00 25.63 -20.93
C VAL A 39 38.05 24.84 -21.83
N LYS A 40 38.47 24.46 -23.04
CA LYS A 40 37.64 23.64 -23.95
C LYS A 40 37.26 22.29 -23.36
N LYS A 41 38.19 21.62 -22.64
CA LYS A 41 37.88 20.36 -21.95
C LYS A 41 36.83 20.56 -20.87
N LEU A 42 36.94 21.62 -20.07
CA LEU A 42 35.97 21.96 -19.03
C LEU A 42 34.59 22.27 -19.63
N GLU A 43 34.52 23.11 -20.67
CA GLU A 43 33.27 23.44 -21.36
C GLU A 43 32.56 22.20 -21.90
N ASN A 44 33.31 21.28 -22.51
CA ASN A 44 32.76 20.01 -23.00
C ASN A 44 32.28 19.11 -21.85
N GLY A 45 33.01 19.10 -20.73
CA GLY A 45 32.59 18.43 -19.50
C GLY A 45 31.26 18.97 -18.98
N PHE A 46 31.14 20.29 -18.84
CA PHE A 46 29.91 20.94 -18.41
C PHE A 46 28.73 20.64 -19.34
N LYS A 47 28.94 20.69 -20.67
CA LYS A 47 27.89 20.33 -21.64
C LYS A 47 27.39 18.89 -21.45
N LYS A 48 28.29 17.92 -21.24
CA LYS A 48 27.92 16.52 -20.99
C LYS A 48 27.14 16.36 -19.70
N ILE A 49 27.56 17.02 -18.62
CA ILE A 49 26.88 16.99 -17.33
C ILE A 49 25.48 17.58 -17.45
N THR A 50 25.33 18.75 -18.09
CA THR A 50 24.02 19.38 -18.30
C THR A 50 23.08 18.49 -19.09
N ALA A 51 23.56 17.86 -20.17
CA ALA A 51 22.77 16.92 -20.95
C ALA A 51 22.31 15.72 -20.12
N SER A 52 23.21 15.15 -19.30
CA SER A 52 22.88 14.03 -18.41
C SER A 52 21.85 14.43 -17.34
N ILE A 53 21.98 15.62 -16.75
CA ILE A 53 21.00 16.14 -15.77
C ILE A 53 19.63 16.35 -16.43
N GLN A 54 19.59 16.90 -17.65
CA GLN A 54 18.34 17.12 -18.38
C GLN A 54 17.62 15.81 -18.70
N ASP A 55 18.38 14.78 -19.11
CA ASP A 55 17.85 13.44 -19.36
C ASP A 55 17.25 12.83 -18.08
N GLN A 56 18.01 12.83 -16.99
CA GLN A 56 17.53 12.35 -15.69
C GLN A 56 16.29 13.11 -15.20
N LEU A 57 16.24 14.43 -15.39
CA LEU A 57 15.08 15.24 -15.04
C LEU A 57 13.84 14.84 -15.87
N GLY A 58 14.02 14.50 -17.14
CA GLY A 58 12.96 13.98 -18.01
C GLY A 58 12.39 12.65 -17.49
N VAL A 59 13.26 11.72 -17.13
CA VAL A 59 12.89 10.43 -16.54
C VAL A 59 12.07 10.62 -15.26
N VAL A 60 12.56 11.47 -14.35
CA VAL A 60 11.88 11.76 -13.07
C VAL A 60 10.51 12.41 -13.29
N LYS A 61 10.39 13.38 -14.19
CA LYS A 61 9.10 14.02 -14.51
C LYS A 61 8.07 13.02 -15.04
N ASN A 62 8.49 12.13 -15.94
CA ASN A 62 7.61 11.11 -16.50
C ASN A 62 7.16 10.11 -15.43
N ALA A 63 8.08 9.66 -14.57
CA ALA A 63 7.75 8.79 -13.44
C ALA A 63 6.75 9.46 -12.48
N LEU A 64 6.96 10.74 -12.15
CA LEU A 64 6.07 11.50 -11.26
C LEU A 64 4.66 11.65 -11.85
N SER A 65 4.55 11.92 -13.16
CA SER A 65 3.26 11.99 -13.86
C SER A 65 2.50 10.66 -13.79
N ASN A 66 3.20 9.55 -14.05
CA ASN A 66 2.64 8.21 -13.98
C ASN A 66 2.13 7.86 -12.56
N VAL A 67 2.90 8.19 -11.53
CA VAL A 67 2.49 8.00 -10.13
C VAL A 67 1.27 8.87 -9.82
N GLY A 68 1.27 10.14 -10.23
CA GLY A 68 0.12 11.03 -10.03
C GLY A 68 -1.17 10.49 -10.66
N GLY A 69 -1.10 9.88 -11.84
CA GLY A 69 -2.23 9.19 -12.47
C GLY A 69 -2.75 8.00 -11.65
N LYS A 70 -1.84 7.17 -11.13
CA LYS A 70 -2.21 6.03 -10.27
C LYS A 70 -2.85 6.48 -8.95
N VAL A 71 -2.31 7.50 -8.31
CA VAL A 71 -2.85 8.05 -7.05
C VAL A 71 -4.27 8.56 -7.24
N LYS A 72 -4.53 9.31 -8.32
CA LYS A 72 -5.89 9.78 -8.64
C LYS A 72 -6.87 8.63 -8.85
N LYS A 73 -6.43 7.55 -9.51
CA LYS A 73 -7.27 6.36 -9.71
C LYS A 73 -7.59 5.69 -8.37
N VAL A 74 -6.59 5.50 -7.51
CA VAL A 74 -6.77 4.93 -6.17
C VAL A 74 -7.72 5.78 -5.34
N ASP A 75 -7.61 7.10 -5.39
CA ASP A 75 -8.54 8.01 -4.70
C ASP A 75 -9.98 7.84 -5.20
N SER A 76 -10.19 7.78 -6.53
CA SER A 76 -11.52 7.53 -7.08
C SER A 76 -12.09 6.17 -6.68
N ASP A 77 -11.27 5.11 -6.68
CA ASP A 77 -11.69 3.77 -6.28
C ASP A 77 -12.07 3.75 -4.80
N PHE A 78 -11.30 4.43 -3.94
CA PHE A 78 -11.60 4.57 -2.51
C PHE A 78 -12.92 5.32 -2.26
N GLN A 79 -13.19 6.38 -3.02
CA GLN A 79 -14.47 7.09 -2.92
C GLN A 79 -15.67 6.22 -3.31
N VAL A 80 -15.53 5.37 -4.34
CA VAL A 80 -16.58 4.40 -4.74
C VAL A 80 -16.80 3.39 -3.63
N LEU A 81 -15.73 2.78 -3.11
CA LEU A 81 -15.81 1.82 -1.99
C LEU A 81 -16.44 2.45 -0.74
N GLY A 82 -16.09 3.72 -0.44
CA GLY A 82 -16.68 4.46 0.68
C GLY A 82 -18.20 4.65 0.53
N LYS A 83 -18.68 4.96 -0.68
CA LYS A 83 -20.12 5.07 -0.97
C LYS A 83 -20.83 3.72 -0.86
N ASP A 84 -20.22 2.66 -1.38
CA ASP A 84 -20.78 1.31 -1.28
C ASP A 84 -20.88 0.84 0.18
N PHE A 85 -19.85 1.14 0.98
CA PHE A 85 -19.83 0.86 2.41
C PHE A 85 -20.96 1.62 3.16
N GLN A 86 -21.16 2.90 2.85
CA GLN A 86 -22.26 3.69 3.43
C GLN A 86 -23.63 3.14 3.02
N LYS A 87 -23.80 2.72 1.76
CA LYS A 87 -25.06 2.18 1.24
C LYS A 87 -25.41 0.82 1.84
N THR A 88 -24.40 -0.01 2.13
CA THR A 88 -24.56 -1.37 2.67
C THR A 88 -24.73 -1.43 4.19
N LYS A 89 -24.74 -0.26 4.87
CA LYS A 89 -24.99 -0.13 6.32
C LYS A 89 -24.08 -1.01 7.19
N TRP A 90 -22.79 -1.05 6.87
CA TRP A 90 -21.83 -1.73 7.73
C TRP A 90 -21.78 -1.09 9.12
N HIS A 91 -21.60 -1.93 10.14
CA HIS A 91 -21.47 -1.51 11.52
C HIS A 91 -20.01 -1.53 11.93
N LYS A 92 -19.54 -0.47 12.59
CA LYS A 92 -18.15 -0.39 13.06
C LYS A 92 -18.10 -0.62 14.56
N TYR A 93 -17.22 -1.52 14.99
CA TYR A 93 -16.94 -1.76 16.40
C TYR A 93 -15.51 -2.30 16.57
N ASN A 94 -14.79 -1.81 17.58
CA ASN A 94 -13.44 -2.25 17.96
C ASN A 94 -12.36 -2.32 16.85
N GLY A 95 -12.47 -1.53 15.77
CA GLY A 95 -11.54 -1.60 14.63
C GLY A 95 -11.95 -2.62 13.56
N HIS A 96 -13.18 -3.13 13.63
CA HIS A 96 -13.75 -4.07 12.67
C HIS A 96 -15.02 -3.48 12.05
N CYS A 97 -15.35 -3.94 10.85
CA CYS A 97 -16.60 -3.63 10.16
C CYS A 97 -17.41 -4.90 9.94
N TYR A 98 -18.69 -4.85 10.30
CA TYR A 98 -19.61 -5.97 10.26
C TYR A 98 -20.75 -5.72 9.28
N TYR A 99 -21.11 -6.75 8.52
CA TYR A 99 -22.14 -6.68 7.48
C TYR A 99 -23.12 -7.85 7.59
N TYR A 100 -24.40 -7.53 7.43
CA TYR A 100 -25.48 -8.50 7.31
C TYR A 100 -25.86 -8.67 5.83
N SER A 101 -25.78 -9.89 5.31
CA SER A 101 -26.07 -10.16 3.90
C SER A 101 -27.54 -9.93 3.54
N SER A 102 -27.78 -9.42 2.33
CA SER A 102 -29.13 -9.35 1.75
C SER A 102 -29.54 -10.64 1.04
N ASP A 103 -28.58 -11.51 0.71
CA ASP A 103 -28.78 -12.78 0.02
C ASP A 103 -28.50 -13.99 0.92
N THR A 104 -29.04 -15.15 0.54
CA THR A 104 -28.83 -16.41 1.26
C THR A 104 -27.84 -17.34 0.56
N LYS A 105 -27.08 -18.08 1.36
CA LYS A 105 -26.03 -19.02 0.94
C LYS A 105 -26.00 -20.21 1.89
N THR A 106 -25.47 -21.34 1.42
CA THR A 106 -25.00 -22.40 2.33
C THR A 106 -23.83 -21.87 3.15
N TRP A 107 -23.55 -22.46 4.31
CA TRP A 107 -22.45 -22.00 5.15
C TRP A 107 -21.13 -21.99 4.38
N PHE A 108 -20.83 -23.05 3.63
CA PHE A 108 -19.64 -23.15 2.78
C PHE A 108 -19.54 -22.04 1.72
N ASN A 109 -20.66 -21.68 1.10
CA ASN A 109 -20.68 -20.64 0.08
C ASN A 109 -20.62 -19.24 0.68
N ALA A 110 -21.18 -19.05 1.87
CA ALA A 110 -21.06 -17.79 2.63
C ALA A 110 -19.60 -17.55 3.06
N GLU A 111 -18.96 -18.58 3.59
CA GLU A 111 -17.55 -18.58 3.99
C GLU A 111 -16.66 -18.17 2.81
N ARG A 112 -16.76 -18.89 1.70
CA ARG A 112 -16.02 -18.59 0.47
C ARG A 112 -16.28 -17.16 -0.01
N LYS A 113 -17.55 -16.74 -0.02
CA LYS A 113 -17.92 -15.40 -0.50
C LYS A 113 -17.32 -14.30 0.37
N CYS A 114 -17.18 -14.51 1.68
CA CYS A 114 -16.54 -13.55 2.57
C CYS A 114 -15.04 -13.43 2.23
N ARG A 115 -14.35 -14.56 2.03
CA ARG A 115 -12.93 -14.59 1.64
C ARG A 115 -12.66 -13.93 0.29
N ASP A 116 -13.49 -14.21 -0.72
CA ASP A 116 -13.31 -13.72 -2.09
C ASP A 116 -13.28 -12.19 -2.21
N ILE A 117 -13.84 -11.48 -1.22
CA ILE A 117 -13.94 -10.02 -1.18
C ILE A 117 -13.04 -9.40 -0.08
N GLY A 118 -12.08 -10.18 0.42
CA GLY A 118 -11.07 -9.71 1.38
C GLY A 118 -11.54 -9.62 2.83
N GLY A 119 -12.71 -10.19 3.16
CA GLY A 119 -13.19 -10.29 4.53
C GLY A 119 -13.32 -11.75 4.98
N TYR A 120 -13.99 -11.94 6.12
CA TYR A 120 -14.15 -13.26 6.71
C TYR A 120 -15.57 -13.43 7.23
N SER A 121 -16.02 -14.67 7.36
CA SER A 121 -17.22 -14.93 8.16
C SER A 121 -16.96 -14.43 9.58
N ILE A 122 -17.93 -13.72 10.15
CA ILE A 122 -17.75 -13.03 11.43
C ILE A 122 -17.28 -13.98 12.53
N LYS A 123 -16.33 -13.49 13.32
CA LYS A 123 -15.92 -14.02 14.62
C LYS A 123 -16.55 -13.19 15.72
N LEU A 124 -17.02 -13.83 16.79
CA LEU A 124 -17.61 -13.14 17.95
C LEU A 124 -16.90 -13.66 19.19
N ASP A 125 -15.82 -12.99 19.57
CA ASP A 125 -14.84 -13.48 20.55
C ASP A 125 -15.33 -13.35 21.99
N ASP A 126 -16.14 -12.33 22.28
CA ASP A 126 -16.63 -12.05 23.63
C ASP A 126 -18.08 -11.55 23.67
N ARG A 127 -18.59 -11.42 24.90
CA ARG A 127 -19.95 -10.96 25.16
C ARG A 127 -20.18 -9.53 24.67
N GLU A 128 -19.20 -8.64 24.83
CA GLU A 128 -19.38 -7.22 24.51
C GLU A 128 -19.54 -7.03 23.00
N GLU A 129 -18.63 -7.62 22.22
CA GLU A 129 -18.73 -7.65 20.76
C GLU A 129 -20.08 -8.23 20.32
N HIS A 130 -20.41 -9.40 20.83
CA HIS A 130 -21.67 -10.07 20.52
C HIS A 130 -22.91 -9.20 20.82
N GLU A 131 -22.98 -8.53 21.96
CA GLU A 131 -24.08 -7.63 22.32
C GLU A 131 -24.13 -6.40 21.42
N LYS A 132 -22.98 -5.83 21.04
CA LYS A 132 -22.89 -4.66 20.15
C LYS A 132 -23.37 -5.00 18.75
N ILE A 133 -22.94 -6.14 18.20
CA ILE A 133 -23.39 -6.62 16.90
C ILE A 133 -24.88 -6.98 16.94
N PHE A 134 -25.36 -7.58 18.03
CA PHE A 134 -26.79 -7.82 18.23
C PHE A 134 -27.59 -6.50 18.28
N ALA A 135 -27.10 -5.48 18.98
CA ALA A 135 -27.78 -4.19 19.05
C ALA A 135 -27.88 -3.51 17.67
N SER A 136 -26.95 -3.81 16.77
CA SER A 136 -26.91 -3.25 15.42
C SER A 136 -27.65 -4.07 14.36
N ARG A 137 -28.31 -5.17 14.75
CA ARG A 137 -28.96 -6.09 13.81
C ARG A 137 -30.10 -5.43 12.99
N PRO A 138 -30.36 -5.91 11.76
CA PRO A 138 -31.51 -5.46 10.98
C PRO A 138 -32.83 -5.73 11.70
N SER A 139 -33.87 -4.94 11.43
CA SER A 139 -35.21 -5.17 12.01
C SER A 139 -35.90 -6.43 11.46
N SER A 140 -35.39 -7.03 10.38
CA SER A 140 -35.95 -8.21 9.76
C SER A 140 -35.55 -9.48 10.51
N ASN A 141 -36.57 -10.26 10.85
CA ASN A 141 -36.46 -11.55 11.50
C ASN A 141 -35.82 -12.61 10.57
N MET A 142 -34.48 -12.72 10.58
CA MET A 142 -33.67 -13.58 9.73
C MET A 142 -32.62 -14.40 10.52
N VAL A 143 -32.17 -15.49 9.93
CA VAL A 143 -31.06 -16.33 10.42
C VAL A 143 -29.80 -16.00 9.63
N TYR A 144 -28.68 -15.81 10.34
CA TYR A 144 -27.40 -15.42 9.78
C TYR A 144 -26.29 -16.39 10.17
N TRP A 145 -25.64 -17.02 9.19
CA TRP A 145 -24.42 -17.78 9.41
C TRP A 145 -23.32 -16.91 10.03
N ILE A 146 -22.61 -17.48 11.00
CA ILE A 146 -21.37 -16.95 11.57
C ILE A 146 -20.21 -17.90 11.24
N GLY A 147 -18.96 -17.47 11.50
CA GLY A 147 -17.77 -18.23 11.16
C GLY A 147 -17.52 -19.48 12.00
N LEU A 148 -18.42 -19.87 12.91
CA LEU A 148 -18.20 -20.97 13.84
C LEU A 148 -18.70 -22.31 13.27
N THR A 149 -17.92 -23.37 13.45
CA THR A 149 -18.23 -24.72 12.98
C THR A 149 -17.47 -25.79 13.78
N ASP A 150 -18.00 -27.01 13.85
CA ASP A 150 -17.35 -28.21 14.41
C ASP A 150 -17.17 -29.34 13.36
N LEU A 151 -17.11 -28.97 12.07
CA LEU A 151 -16.89 -29.90 10.95
C LEU A 151 -15.61 -30.76 11.11
N ASN A 152 -14.60 -30.25 11.80
CA ASN A 152 -13.34 -30.94 12.06
C ASN A 152 -13.21 -31.21 13.57
N GLU A 153 -13.72 -32.37 14.00
CA GLU A 153 -13.68 -32.87 15.38
C GLU A 153 -14.59 -32.11 16.35
N GLY A 154 -15.16 -32.79 17.36
CA GLY A 154 -16.29 -32.37 18.22
C GLY A 154 -16.08 -31.14 19.13
N GLU A 155 -15.32 -30.14 18.69
CA GLU A 155 -15.17 -28.83 19.28
C GLU A 155 -15.47 -27.73 18.25
N PHE A 156 -16.29 -26.76 18.64
CA PHE A 156 -16.56 -25.58 17.81
C PHE A 156 -15.33 -24.67 17.67
N ARG A 157 -14.94 -24.40 16.42
CA ARG A 157 -13.79 -23.59 16.01
C ARG A 157 -14.18 -22.55 14.99
N TRP A 158 -13.51 -21.40 15.07
CA TRP A 158 -13.69 -20.33 14.10
C TRP A 158 -13.00 -20.69 12.78
N SER A 159 -13.73 -20.62 11.67
CA SER A 159 -13.24 -21.02 10.34
C SER A 159 -12.07 -20.17 9.85
N PHE A 160 -11.97 -18.93 10.34
CA PHE A 160 -10.94 -17.97 9.99
C PHE A 160 -9.55 -18.36 10.52
N ASP A 161 -9.44 -18.58 11.84
CA ASP A 161 -8.16 -18.76 12.54
C ASP A 161 -8.01 -20.14 13.22
N GLN A 162 -9.03 -21.00 13.10
CA GLN A 162 -9.11 -22.33 13.71
C GLN A 162 -9.07 -22.32 15.25
N THR A 163 -9.18 -21.15 15.87
CA THR A 163 -9.20 -21.02 17.33
C THR A 163 -10.46 -21.66 17.90
N LYS A 164 -10.32 -22.31 19.06
CA LYS A 164 -11.44 -22.88 19.79
C LYS A 164 -12.29 -21.77 20.38
N ALA A 165 -13.61 -21.84 20.19
CA ALA A 165 -14.50 -20.86 20.78
C ALA A 165 -14.57 -20.99 22.31
N THR A 166 -14.33 -19.89 23.01
CA THR A 166 -14.44 -19.77 24.47
C THR A 166 -15.75 -19.11 24.91
N PHE A 167 -16.34 -18.30 24.03
CA PHE A 167 -17.63 -17.67 24.20
C PHE A 167 -18.66 -18.37 23.31
N LEU A 168 -19.71 -18.93 23.92
CA LEU A 168 -20.68 -19.80 23.27
C LEU A 168 -22.09 -19.55 23.85
N PRO A 169 -22.79 -18.47 23.45
CA PRO A 169 -24.14 -18.13 23.94
C PRO A 169 -25.19 -19.03 23.28
N TRP A 170 -25.06 -20.35 23.44
CA TRP A 170 -25.97 -21.32 22.85
C TRP A 170 -27.40 -21.13 23.33
N ALA A 171 -28.35 -21.24 22.41
CA ALA A 171 -29.74 -21.44 22.76
C ALA A 171 -29.90 -22.77 23.51
N ARG A 172 -30.93 -22.84 24.36
CA ARG A 172 -31.20 -24.05 25.15
C ARG A 172 -31.31 -25.29 24.25
N ASN A 173 -30.49 -26.29 24.54
CA ASN A 173 -30.37 -27.59 23.84
C ASN A 173 -29.65 -27.57 22.46
N TYR A 174 -29.00 -26.48 22.08
CA TYR A 174 -28.15 -26.39 20.87
C TYR A 174 -26.66 -26.56 21.22
N GLY A 175 -25.82 -26.81 20.21
CA GLY A 175 -24.37 -26.98 20.36
C GLY A 175 -23.93 -28.28 21.06
N LYS A 176 -24.81 -29.29 21.08
CA LYS A 176 -24.58 -30.61 21.70
C LYS A 176 -25.06 -31.77 20.83
N GLN A 177 -25.53 -31.50 19.60
CA GLN A 177 -26.25 -32.48 18.79
C GLN A 177 -25.35 -33.05 17.68
N GLY A 178 -24.79 -34.24 17.89
CA GLY A 178 -23.85 -34.91 16.96
C GLY A 178 -24.49 -35.54 15.71
N ASN A 179 -25.46 -34.87 15.08
CA ASN A 179 -26.24 -35.42 13.96
C ASN A 179 -26.08 -34.62 12.63
N GLY A 180 -24.92 -34.02 12.38
CA GLY A 180 -24.63 -33.25 11.15
C GLY A 180 -25.11 -31.79 11.18
N TYR A 181 -25.28 -31.25 12.38
CA TYR A 181 -25.59 -29.85 12.64
C TYR A 181 -24.29 -29.13 12.96
N ASP A 182 -23.44 -28.95 11.95
CA ASP A 182 -22.04 -28.61 12.24
C ASP A 182 -21.71 -27.13 12.00
N CYS A 183 -22.71 -26.33 11.62
CA CYS A 183 -22.54 -24.94 11.23
C CYS A 183 -23.42 -24.03 12.07
N VAL A 184 -22.85 -22.93 12.54
CA VAL A 184 -23.50 -22.08 13.54
C VAL A 184 -24.10 -20.85 12.90
N ALA A 185 -25.33 -20.54 13.29
CA ALA A 185 -26.01 -19.33 12.92
C ALA A 185 -26.53 -18.58 14.14
N TYR A 186 -26.57 -17.27 13.95
CA TYR A 186 -27.24 -16.30 14.78
C TYR A 186 -28.71 -16.17 14.32
N ASN A 187 -29.66 -16.21 15.26
CA ASN A 187 -31.09 -16.07 14.95
C ASN A 187 -31.66 -14.75 15.49
N ASN A 188 -32.01 -13.83 14.59
CA ASN A 188 -32.49 -12.49 14.93
C ASN A 188 -33.91 -12.48 15.56
N ASN A 189 -34.65 -13.61 15.56
CA ASN A 189 -36.09 -13.63 15.84
C ASN A 189 -36.46 -13.81 17.32
N LYS A 190 -35.49 -14.15 18.18
CA LYS A 190 -35.79 -14.62 19.54
C LYS A 190 -34.92 -13.97 20.61
N THR A 191 -33.61 -14.16 20.51
CA THR A 191 -32.61 -13.90 21.55
C THR A 191 -31.25 -13.75 20.88
N ALA A 192 -30.29 -13.15 21.56
CA ALA A 192 -28.90 -13.08 21.11
C ALA A 192 -28.20 -14.45 21.27
N GLU A 193 -28.84 -15.53 20.85
CA GLU A 193 -28.37 -16.89 21.08
C GLU A 193 -27.93 -17.54 19.77
N TRP A 194 -27.01 -18.49 19.88
CA TRP A 194 -26.49 -19.24 18.75
C TRP A 194 -27.19 -20.59 18.61
N PHE A 195 -27.28 -21.04 17.38
CA PHE A 195 -27.94 -22.26 16.97
C PHE A 195 -27.03 -23.00 15.99
N ASP A 196 -26.90 -24.31 16.14
CA ASP A 196 -26.30 -25.18 15.16
C ASP A 196 -27.36 -25.65 14.14
N TYR A 197 -26.97 -25.69 12.86
CA TYR A 197 -27.81 -26.03 11.71
C TYR A 197 -27.03 -26.86 10.71
N ILE A 198 -27.75 -27.59 9.86
CA ILE A 198 -27.18 -28.32 8.73
C ILE A 198 -26.53 -27.31 7.75
N CYS A 199 -25.23 -27.43 7.54
CA CYS A 199 -24.39 -26.52 6.75
C CYS A 199 -24.89 -26.24 5.32
N ASN A 200 -25.59 -27.22 4.72
CA ASN A 200 -26.13 -27.11 3.37
C ASN A 200 -27.45 -26.32 3.28
N THR A 201 -28.01 -25.89 4.42
CA THR A 201 -29.16 -25.01 4.45
C THR A 201 -28.79 -23.60 3.99
N LYS A 202 -29.69 -22.93 3.26
CA LYS A 202 -29.45 -21.55 2.81
C LYS A 202 -29.99 -20.54 3.82
N TYR A 203 -29.09 -19.79 4.45
CA TYR A 203 -29.42 -18.66 5.33
C TYR A 203 -28.67 -17.42 4.88
N HIS A 204 -29.05 -16.26 5.44
CA HIS A 204 -28.21 -15.08 5.34
C HIS A 204 -26.88 -15.34 6.06
N TYR A 205 -25.91 -14.45 5.94
CA TYR A 205 -24.61 -14.60 6.55
C TYR A 205 -24.07 -13.26 6.99
N MET A 206 -23.20 -13.31 7.99
CA MET A 206 -22.51 -12.14 8.50
C MET A 206 -21.04 -12.18 8.12
N ARG A 207 -20.53 -11.00 7.80
CA ARG A 207 -19.15 -10.79 7.37
C ARG A 207 -18.48 -9.76 8.23
N GLU A 208 -17.18 -9.94 8.41
CA GLU A 208 -16.28 -9.07 9.14
C GLU A 208 -15.10 -8.63 8.25
N LEU A 209 -14.66 -7.39 8.42
CA LEU A 209 -13.47 -6.81 7.80
C LEU A 209 -12.67 -6.07 8.88
N PHE A 210 -11.36 -6.30 8.93
CA PHE A 210 -10.44 -5.55 9.77
C PHE A 210 -10.15 -4.18 9.12
N LEU A 211 -10.14 -3.10 9.92
CA LEU A 211 -9.81 -1.74 9.48
C LEU A 211 -8.32 -1.41 9.62
#